data_AF-A0AAE9YNY8-F1
#
_entry.id   AF-A0AAE9YNY8-F1
#
_cell.length_a   1.000
_cell.length_b   1.000
_cell.length_c   1.000
_cell.angle_alpha   90.00
_cell.angle_beta   90.00
_cell.angle_gamma   90.00
#
_symmetry.space_group_name_H-M   'P 1'
#
loop_
_entity.id
_entity.type
_entity.pdbx_description
1 polymer ?
#
loop_
_entity_poly.entity_id
_entity_poly.type
_entity_poly.pdbx_seq_one_letter_code
_entity_poly.pdbx_strand_id
1 'polypeptide(L)'
;MSIRFVEEKTHNYCEIDGEKKLTFKKGYRENADKSEEILVYSPREQLSNEDFLRLSKLNFGDFPAWFGYDGPYPFENVYLLQFYMNLSKQEDSLYIVHGIDYEEWAYPFSMKNFSKTYQQKFQDIGVEATIDNDNGYDCIINIPYNFDNKETLFGIIINYCKIAIDCYKASLAELSNEGIKNSIIKYFEFPDNYKNICSQYLIWFGEFLKNLGIEANVTTNPENKQTSLIITPKKDTESLGEIEKLFYQYLQFPYQEFLSNSSNLSMEEQYLISSLTAQVENFKTQIQMKETMIRMQLATIDQLQEHNNTQKLLITSLQGKPEDIISIGNGAISLKNKLKLGPLEVKPKELFEKFIKK
;
A
#
# COMPACT_ATOMS: atom_id res chain seq x y z
N MET A 1 -13.21 -46.67 10.73
CA MET A 1 -12.81 -45.73 9.67
C MET A 1 -12.06 -46.52 8.63
N SER A 2 -12.64 -46.66 7.44
CA SER A 2 -12.03 -47.45 6.35
C SER A 2 -11.72 -46.51 5.19
N ILE A 3 -10.44 -46.34 4.88
CA ILE A 3 -10.00 -45.69 3.66
C ILE A 3 -9.42 -46.78 2.75
N ARG A 4 -9.84 -46.78 1.48
CA ARG A 4 -9.34 -47.73 0.49
C ARG A 4 -9.07 -47.03 -0.82
N PHE A 5 -7.89 -47.27 -1.38
CA PHE A 5 -7.56 -46.88 -2.75
C PHE A 5 -7.88 -48.03 -3.70
N VAL A 6 -8.61 -47.74 -4.77
CA VAL A 6 -9.06 -48.73 -5.75
C VAL A 6 -8.57 -48.31 -7.13
N GLU A 7 -7.92 -49.22 -7.83
CA GLU A 7 -7.49 -49.05 -9.21
C GLU A 7 -8.41 -49.84 -10.16
N GLU A 8 -9.01 -49.15 -11.13
CA GLU A 8 -9.79 -49.75 -12.20
C GLU A 8 -9.17 -49.46 -13.57
N LYS A 9 -9.61 -50.19 -14.60
CA LYS A 9 -9.07 -50.08 -15.96
C LYS A 9 -9.13 -48.66 -16.55
N THR A 10 -10.13 -47.87 -16.17
CA THR A 10 -10.40 -46.56 -16.78
C THR A 10 -10.21 -45.38 -15.83
N HIS A 11 -10.13 -45.62 -14.52
CA HIS A 11 -9.99 -44.59 -13.50
C HIS A 11 -9.56 -45.22 -12.17
N ASN A 12 -9.00 -44.40 -11.29
CA ASN A 12 -8.71 -44.79 -9.91
C ASN A 12 -9.63 -44.04 -8.98
N TYR A 13 -9.87 -44.55 -7.77
CA TYR A 13 -10.66 -43.82 -6.77
C TYR A 13 -10.27 -44.10 -5.33
N CYS A 14 -10.70 -43.21 -4.45
CA CYS A 14 -10.65 -43.38 -3.01
C CYS A 14 -12.06 -43.61 -2.46
N GLU A 15 -12.22 -44.68 -1.69
CA GLU A 15 -13.38 -44.93 -0.84
C GLU A 15 -13.09 -44.48 0.58
N ILE A 16 -14.02 -43.72 1.19
CA ILE A 16 -13.98 -43.33 2.60
C ILE A 16 -15.29 -43.81 3.23
N ASP A 17 -15.16 -44.70 4.22
CA ASP A 17 -16.29 -45.34 4.90
C ASP A 17 -17.30 -46.02 3.94
N GLY A 18 -16.79 -46.59 2.84
CA GLY A 18 -17.58 -47.32 1.84
C GLY A 18 -18.21 -46.44 0.76
N GLU A 19 -18.03 -45.12 0.83
CA GLU A 19 -18.48 -44.18 -0.21
C GLU A 19 -17.32 -43.79 -1.12
N LYS A 20 -17.55 -43.81 -2.44
CA LYS A 20 -16.59 -43.32 -3.44
C LYS A 20 -16.53 -41.79 -3.41
N LYS A 21 -15.40 -41.22 -3.00
CA LYS A 21 -15.24 -39.76 -2.81
C LYS A 21 -14.33 -39.08 -3.84
N LEU A 22 -13.25 -39.73 -4.26
CA LEU A 22 -12.27 -39.16 -5.21
C LEU A 22 -12.21 -40.01 -6.45
N THR A 23 -12.44 -39.46 -7.65
CA THR A 23 -12.21 -40.19 -8.90
C THR A 23 -11.09 -39.54 -9.70
N PHE A 24 -9.99 -40.26 -9.87
CA PHE A 24 -8.81 -39.84 -10.62
C PHE A 24 -8.91 -40.42 -12.04
N LYS A 25 -8.92 -39.55 -13.05
CA LYS A 25 -8.92 -40.00 -14.44
C LYS A 25 -7.48 -40.22 -14.90
N LYS A 26 -7.23 -41.33 -15.59
CA LYS A 26 -5.98 -41.52 -16.33
C LYS A 26 -5.91 -40.44 -17.42
N GLY A 27 -4.88 -39.61 -17.42
CA GLY A 27 -4.64 -38.58 -18.41
C GLY A 27 -3.19 -38.57 -18.85
N TYR A 28 -2.89 -37.80 -19.90
CA TYR A 28 -1.54 -37.65 -20.43
C TYR A 28 -1.22 -36.16 -20.49
N ARG A 29 -0.06 -35.74 -19.99
CA ARG A 29 0.46 -34.39 -20.21
C ARG A 29 1.40 -34.46 -21.40
N GLU A 30 1.06 -33.80 -22.50
CA GLU A 30 1.98 -33.65 -23.63
C GLU A 30 3.06 -32.64 -23.22
N ASN A 31 4.29 -33.13 -23.01
CA ASN A 31 5.50 -32.30 -23.01
C ASN A 31 6.31 -32.61 -24.27
N ALA A 32 7.00 -31.61 -24.79
CA ALA A 32 7.60 -31.58 -26.14
C ALA A 32 8.59 -32.72 -26.47
N ASP A 33 9.03 -33.55 -25.51
CA ASP A 33 9.97 -34.64 -25.76
C ASP A 33 9.59 -36.01 -25.17
N LYS A 34 8.59 -36.14 -24.28
CA LYS A 34 8.12 -37.45 -23.74
C LYS A 34 6.67 -37.38 -23.25
N SER A 35 5.87 -38.38 -23.61
CA SER A 35 4.57 -38.65 -22.98
C SER A 35 4.78 -39.44 -21.69
N GLU A 36 4.75 -38.77 -20.54
CA GLU A 36 4.65 -39.45 -19.24
C GLU A 36 3.18 -39.61 -18.85
N GLU A 37 2.82 -40.79 -18.36
CA GLU A 37 1.49 -41.07 -17.82
C GLU A 37 1.36 -40.33 -16.47
N ILE A 38 0.82 -39.11 -16.51
CA ILE A 38 0.52 -38.35 -15.29
C ILE A 38 -0.98 -38.51 -15.03
N LEU A 39 -1.33 -39.20 -13.94
CA LEU A 39 -2.71 -39.34 -13.51
C LEU A 39 -3.26 -37.96 -13.10
N VAL A 40 -4.29 -37.53 -13.82
CA VAL A 40 -4.86 -36.17 -13.79
C VAL A 40 -5.91 -36.08 -12.69
N TYR A 41 -5.59 -35.21 -11.72
CA TYR A 41 -6.43 -34.39 -10.82
C TYR A 41 -7.80 -34.93 -10.38
N SER A 42 -8.00 -34.99 -9.06
CA SER A 42 -9.34 -34.84 -8.48
C SER A 42 -9.80 -33.39 -8.70
N PRO A 43 -10.99 -33.14 -9.26
CA PRO A 43 -11.57 -31.80 -9.27
C PRO A 43 -11.60 -31.20 -7.86
N ARG A 44 -11.27 -29.90 -7.73
CA ARG A 44 -11.33 -29.09 -6.49
C ARG A 44 -12.62 -29.27 -5.66
N GLU A 45 -13.68 -29.78 -6.29
CA GLU A 45 -15.04 -29.88 -5.75
C GLU A 45 -15.37 -31.26 -5.15
N GLN A 46 -14.50 -32.28 -5.24
CA GLN A 46 -14.87 -33.65 -4.85
C GLN A 46 -14.60 -34.02 -3.39
N LEU A 47 -13.68 -33.31 -2.71
CA LEU A 47 -13.26 -33.69 -1.37
C LEU A 47 -13.65 -32.63 -0.35
N SER A 48 -14.45 -33.01 0.64
CA SER A 48 -14.74 -32.14 1.78
C SER A 48 -13.47 -31.91 2.62
N ASN A 49 -13.39 -30.78 3.33
CA ASN A 49 -12.29 -30.52 4.27
C ASN A 49 -12.14 -31.65 5.31
N GLU A 50 -13.25 -32.26 5.72
CA GLU A 50 -13.26 -33.38 6.66
C GLU A 50 -12.64 -34.64 6.05
N ASP A 51 -12.99 -34.97 4.81
CA ASP A 51 -12.43 -36.10 4.07
C ASP A 51 -10.93 -35.91 3.79
N PHE A 52 -10.51 -34.68 3.50
CA PHE A 52 -9.09 -34.35 3.37
C PHE A 52 -8.35 -34.54 4.71
N LEU A 53 -8.91 -34.03 5.81
CA LEU A 53 -8.31 -34.21 7.14
C LEU A 53 -8.18 -35.69 7.49
N ARG A 54 -9.16 -36.50 7.12
CA ARG A 54 -9.15 -37.96 7.26
C ARG A 54 -8.01 -38.60 6.47
N LEU A 55 -7.86 -38.26 5.19
CA LEU A 55 -6.78 -38.75 4.34
C LEU A 55 -5.40 -38.31 4.85
N SER A 56 -5.28 -37.07 5.31
CA SER A 56 -4.01 -36.51 5.79
C SER A 56 -3.40 -37.27 6.99
N LYS A 57 -4.20 -38.06 7.71
CA LYS A 57 -3.74 -38.89 8.84
C LYS A 57 -3.10 -40.21 8.42
N LEU A 58 -3.23 -40.62 7.16
CA LEU A 58 -2.58 -41.82 6.64
C LEU A 58 -1.07 -41.58 6.49
N ASN A 59 -0.29 -42.67 6.57
CA ASN A 59 1.13 -42.59 6.29
C ASN A 59 1.33 -42.44 4.78
N PHE A 60 2.38 -41.74 4.37
CA PHE A 60 2.67 -41.50 2.96
C PHE A 60 2.88 -42.80 2.17
N GLY A 61 3.44 -43.82 2.80
CA GLY A 61 3.60 -45.16 2.22
C GLY A 61 2.27 -45.82 1.84
N ASP A 62 1.16 -45.46 2.49
CA ASP A 62 -0.16 -46.03 2.24
C ASP A 62 -0.83 -45.43 0.98
N PHE A 63 -0.31 -44.30 0.48
CA PHE A 63 -0.82 -43.68 -0.73
C PHE A 63 -0.27 -44.37 -1.98
N PRO A 64 -1.13 -44.62 -2.98
CA PRO A 64 -0.71 -45.18 -4.25
C PRO A 64 0.16 -44.19 -5.02
N ALA A 65 1.04 -44.71 -5.90
CA ALA A 65 1.92 -43.88 -6.74
C ALA A 65 1.14 -42.90 -7.63
N TRP A 66 -0.13 -43.17 -7.92
CA TRP A 66 -0.98 -42.31 -8.72
C TRP A 66 -1.72 -41.22 -7.93
N PHE A 67 -1.51 -41.14 -6.62
CA PHE A 67 -2.20 -40.16 -5.79
C PHE A 67 -1.78 -38.73 -6.16
N GLY A 68 -2.76 -37.90 -6.49
CA GLY A 68 -2.59 -36.48 -6.77
C GLY A 68 -3.69 -35.66 -6.11
N TYR A 69 -3.36 -34.59 -5.41
CA TYR A 69 -4.33 -33.67 -4.82
C TYR A 69 -4.05 -32.24 -5.29
N ASP A 70 -5.09 -31.57 -5.78
CA ASP A 70 -5.10 -30.14 -6.13
C ASP A 70 -6.31 -29.52 -5.44
N GLY A 71 -6.03 -28.63 -4.49
CA GLY A 71 -7.08 -27.93 -3.78
C GLY A 71 -6.54 -26.97 -2.72
N PRO A 72 -7.39 -26.05 -2.26
CA PRO A 72 -7.04 -25.18 -1.15
C PRO A 72 -6.84 -26.03 0.11
N TYR A 73 -5.75 -25.76 0.84
CA TYR A 73 -5.43 -26.52 2.05
C TYR A 73 -6.35 -26.06 3.20
N PRO A 74 -7.09 -26.95 3.87
CA PRO A 74 -8.16 -26.57 4.80
C PRO A 74 -7.67 -26.11 6.18
N PHE A 75 -6.38 -25.78 6.35
CA PHE A 75 -5.80 -25.48 7.64
C PHE A 75 -5.60 -23.99 7.83
N GLU A 76 -6.26 -23.45 8.86
CA GLU A 76 -6.30 -22.02 9.18
C GLU A 76 -4.93 -21.36 9.34
N ASN A 77 -3.93 -22.12 9.77
CA ASN A 77 -2.58 -21.60 10.00
C ASN A 77 -1.73 -21.46 8.72
N VAL A 78 -2.26 -21.84 7.55
CA VAL A 78 -1.59 -21.71 6.24
C VAL A 78 -2.12 -20.51 5.43
N TYR A 79 -3.16 -19.81 5.94
CA TYR A 79 -3.77 -18.67 5.24
C TYR A 79 -2.87 -17.45 5.05
N LEU A 80 -1.75 -17.36 5.77
CA LEU A 80 -0.86 -16.19 5.67
C LEU A 80 -0.26 -15.99 4.27
N LEU A 81 -0.35 -16.99 3.38
CA LEU A 81 0.37 -16.96 2.13
C LEU A 81 -0.45 -17.31 0.88
N GLN A 82 -1.79 -17.41 0.98
CA GLN A 82 -2.69 -17.69 -0.16
C GLN A 82 -2.17 -18.78 -1.12
N PHE A 83 -1.58 -19.85 -0.56
CA PHE A 83 -0.98 -20.89 -1.36
C PHE A 83 -2.02 -21.83 -1.94
N TYR A 84 -1.89 -22.15 -3.23
CA TYR A 84 -2.34 -23.43 -3.73
C TYR A 84 -1.19 -24.44 -3.63
N MET A 85 -1.54 -25.66 -3.21
CA MET A 85 -0.60 -26.75 -3.08
C MET A 85 -1.09 -27.91 -3.95
N ASN A 86 -0.29 -28.31 -4.93
CA ASN A 86 -0.49 -29.60 -5.59
C ASN A 86 0.46 -30.62 -4.99
N LEU A 87 -0.09 -31.76 -4.63
CA LEU A 87 0.63 -32.89 -4.09
C LEU A 87 0.54 -34.02 -5.10
N SER A 88 1.66 -34.54 -5.57
CA SER A 88 1.68 -35.75 -6.35
C SER A 88 2.76 -36.70 -5.87
N LYS A 89 2.40 -37.96 -5.67
CA LYS A 89 3.40 -39.00 -5.44
C LYS A 89 4.03 -39.38 -6.78
N GLN A 90 5.35 -39.42 -6.83
CA GLN A 90 6.09 -39.97 -7.96
C GLN A 90 7.17 -40.87 -7.40
N GLU A 91 7.06 -42.16 -7.67
CA GLU A 91 7.93 -43.18 -7.07
C GLU A 91 7.93 -43.08 -5.53
N ASP A 92 9.09 -42.78 -4.93
CA ASP A 92 9.30 -42.60 -3.48
C ASP A 92 9.34 -41.12 -3.05
N SER A 93 9.03 -40.20 -3.96
CA SER A 93 9.06 -38.76 -3.72
C SER A 93 7.66 -38.16 -3.73
N LEU A 94 7.46 -37.12 -2.92
CA LEU A 94 6.30 -36.26 -2.99
C LEU A 94 6.70 -34.96 -3.68
N TYR A 95 5.99 -34.64 -4.74
CA TYR A 95 6.11 -33.37 -5.44
C TYR A 95 5.12 -32.40 -4.84
N ILE A 96 5.65 -31.31 -4.30
CA ILE A 96 4.87 -30.19 -3.78
C ILE A 96 5.00 -29.05 -4.77
N VAL A 97 3.89 -28.67 -5.38
CA VAL A 97 3.78 -27.49 -6.25
C VAL A 97 3.19 -26.38 -5.40
N HIS A 98 3.94 -25.30 -5.25
CA HIS A 98 3.57 -24.16 -4.43
C HIS A 98 3.43 -22.94 -5.32
N GLY A 99 2.23 -22.36 -5.35
CA GLY A 99 1.98 -21.09 -6.03
C GLY A 99 1.86 -19.94 -5.04
N ILE A 100 2.43 -18.79 -5.39
CA ILE A 100 2.23 -17.53 -4.68
C ILE A 100 1.39 -16.62 -5.57
N ASP A 101 0.27 -16.14 -5.04
CA ASP A 101 -0.56 -15.14 -5.70
C ASP A 101 0.11 -13.76 -5.61
N TYR A 102 0.17 -13.07 -6.73
CA TYR A 102 0.82 -11.78 -6.87
C TYR A 102 -0.09 -10.66 -7.35
N GLU A 103 -1.41 -10.86 -7.38
CA GLU A 103 -2.36 -9.81 -7.77
C GLU A 103 -2.14 -8.51 -6.98
N GLU A 104 -1.68 -8.60 -5.72
CA GLU A 104 -1.41 -7.47 -4.83
C GLU A 104 0.08 -7.15 -4.60
N TRP A 105 0.99 -7.55 -5.50
CA TRP A 105 2.42 -7.34 -5.29
C TRP A 105 2.82 -5.85 -5.27
N ALA A 106 3.13 -5.33 -4.09
CA ALA A 106 3.48 -3.93 -3.85
C ALA A 106 4.89 -3.72 -3.25
N TYR A 107 5.77 -4.72 -3.35
CA TYR A 107 7.13 -4.63 -2.82
C TYR A 107 8.09 -3.86 -3.75
N PRO A 108 9.16 -3.24 -3.21
CA PRO A 108 10.11 -2.42 -3.98
C PRO A 108 11.07 -3.23 -4.88
N PHE A 109 10.89 -4.55 -4.95
CA PHE A 109 11.68 -5.46 -5.78
C PHE A 109 10.78 -6.27 -6.70
N SER A 110 11.33 -6.70 -7.85
CA SER A 110 10.58 -7.49 -8.82
C SER A 110 10.25 -8.88 -8.28
N MET A 111 9.10 -9.43 -8.71
CA MET A 111 8.72 -10.82 -8.43
C MET A 111 9.82 -11.79 -8.85
N LYS A 112 10.44 -11.57 -10.01
CA LYS A 112 11.54 -12.40 -10.51
C LYS A 112 12.71 -12.47 -9.52
N ASN A 113 13.05 -11.36 -8.86
CA ASN A 113 14.11 -11.34 -7.85
C ASN A 113 13.66 -12.06 -6.58
N PHE A 114 12.40 -11.86 -6.18
CA PHE A 114 11.81 -12.60 -5.07
C PHE A 114 11.82 -14.11 -5.29
N SER A 115 11.26 -14.60 -6.40
CA SER A 115 11.18 -16.03 -6.71
C SER A 115 12.55 -16.69 -6.72
N LYS A 116 13.56 -16.05 -7.31
CA LYS A 116 14.95 -16.55 -7.29
C LYS A 116 15.53 -16.64 -5.89
N THR A 117 15.35 -15.57 -5.10
CA THR A 117 15.83 -15.55 -3.71
C THR A 117 15.12 -16.61 -2.88
N TYR A 118 13.82 -16.78 -3.10
CA TYR A 118 12.99 -17.77 -2.41
C TYR A 118 13.36 -19.20 -2.79
N GLN A 119 13.59 -19.49 -4.07
CA GLN A 119 14.17 -20.76 -4.52
C GLN A 119 15.53 -21.03 -3.85
N GLN A 120 16.41 -20.03 -3.80
CA GLN A 120 17.70 -20.16 -3.15
C GLN A 120 17.56 -20.50 -1.67
N LYS A 121 16.59 -19.94 -0.94
CA LYS A 121 16.35 -20.28 0.47
C LYS A 121 15.96 -21.74 0.71
N PHE A 122 15.29 -22.39 -0.23
CA PHE A 122 15.08 -23.83 -0.17
C PHE A 122 16.37 -24.61 -0.45
N GLN A 123 17.14 -24.19 -1.44
CA GLN A 123 18.41 -24.86 -1.78
C GLN A 123 19.44 -24.74 -0.66
N ASP A 124 19.48 -23.62 0.06
CA ASP A 124 20.36 -23.37 1.20
C ASP A 124 20.14 -24.35 2.36
N ILE A 125 18.92 -24.89 2.49
CA ILE A 125 18.56 -25.90 3.49
C ILE A 125 18.55 -27.33 2.91
N GLY A 126 19.11 -27.52 1.71
CA GLY A 126 19.24 -28.81 1.05
C GLY A 126 17.96 -29.35 0.40
N VAL A 127 16.96 -28.49 0.19
CA VAL A 127 15.72 -28.84 -0.51
C VAL A 127 15.87 -28.45 -1.98
N GLU A 128 15.73 -29.43 -2.86
CA GLU A 128 15.66 -29.16 -4.30
C GLU A 128 14.40 -28.36 -4.61
N ALA A 129 14.57 -27.27 -5.35
CA ALA A 129 13.48 -26.38 -5.73
C ALA A 129 13.73 -25.84 -7.13
N THR A 130 12.70 -25.84 -7.98
CA THR A 130 12.73 -25.22 -9.32
C THR A 130 11.60 -24.23 -9.49
N ILE A 131 11.85 -23.17 -10.25
CA ILE A 131 10.84 -22.15 -10.58
C ILE A 131 10.26 -22.45 -11.95
N ASP A 132 8.95 -22.52 -12.03
CA ASP A 132 8.18 -22.48 -13.27
C ASP A 132 7.48 -21.11 -13.37
N ASN A 133 7.72 -20.39 -14.48
CA ASN A 133 7.24 -19.03 -14.74
C ASN A 133 6.29 -18.97 -15.95
N ASP A 134 5.83 -20.10 -16.48
CA ASP A 134 5.18 -20.15 -17.79
C ASP A 134 3.81 -19.44 -17.84
N ASN A 135 3.17 -19.22 -16.69
CA ASN A 135 1.82 -18.66 -16.63
C ASN A 135 1.74 -17.15 -16.36
N GLY A 136 2.86 -16.46 -16.09
CA GLY A 136 2.93 -14.99 -15.94
C GLY A 136 2.19 -14.35 -14.76
N TYR A 137 1.29 -15.08 -14.10
CA TYR A 137 0.50 -14.61 -12.95
C TYR A 137 0.95 -15.22 -11.62
N ASP A 138 1.54 -16.41 -11.67
CA ASP A 138 2.03 -17.14 -10.50
C ASP A 138 3.53 -17.43 -10.64
N CYS A 139 4.21 -17.59 -9.51
CA CYS A 139 5.46 -18.33 -9.49
C CYS A 139 5.19 -19.63 -8.79
N ILE A 140 5.47 -20.68 -9.54
CA ILE A 140 5.31 -22.05 -9.12
C ILE A 140 6.67 -22.54 -8.69
N ILE A 141 6.78 -22.98 -7.44
CA ILE A 141 7.96 -23.67 -6.95
C ILE A 141 7.62 -25.15 -6.87
N ASN A 142 8.35 -25.96 -7.65
CA ASN A 142 8.28 -27.40 -7.59
C ASN A 142 9.36 -27.90 -6.64
N ILE A 143 8.94 -28.69 -5.65
CA ILE A 143 9.81 -29.20 -4.61
C ILE A 143 9.68 -30.71 -4.58
N PRO A 144 10.65 -31.45 -5.14
CA PRO A 144 10.77 -32.88 -4.89
C PRO A 144 11.26 -33.07 -3.45
N TYR A 145 10.53 -33.87 -2.69
CA TYR A 145 10.90 -34.15 -1.30
C TYR A 145 10.85 -35.64 -1.03
N ASN A 146 11.95 -36.15 -0.47
CA ASN A 146 12.11 -37.54 -0.07
C ASN A 146 11.68 -37.69 1.40
N PHE A 147 10.59 -38.41 1.63
CA PHE A 147 10.02 -38.61 2.97
C PHE A 147 10.25 -40.04 3.47
N ASP A 148 10.23 -40.23 4.80
CA ASP A 148 10.04 -41.56 5.36
C ASP A 148 8.59 -42.00 5.11
N ASN A 149 8.39 -43.18 4.52
CA ASN A 149 7.08 -43.78 4.26
C ASN A 149 6.19 -43.90 5.51
N LYS A 150 6.76 -43.75 6.71
CA LYS A 150 6.04 -43.76 8.00
C LYS A 150 5.51 -42.39 8.44
N GLU A 151 5.90 -41.30 7.79
CA GLU A 151 5.36 -39.98 8.11
C GLU A 151 3.93 -39.83 7.58
N THR A 152 3.08 -39.15 8.35
CA THR A 152 1.72 -38.84 7.89
C THR A 152 1.74 -37.70 6.89
N LEU A 153 0.84 -37.73 5.93
CA LEU A 153 0.70 -36.65 4.94
C LEU A 153 0.48 -35.29 5.63
N PHE A 154 -0.25 -35.26 6.75
CA PHE A 154 -0.44 -34.07 7.56
C PHE A 154 0.88 -33.55 8.16
N GLY A 155 1.68 -34.43 8.76
CA GLY A 155 2.97 -34.05 9.35
C GLY A 155 3.91 -33.46 8.31
N ILE A 156 3.97 -34.11 7.15
CA ILE A 156 4.71 -33.67 5.97
C ILE A 156 4.31 -32.24 5.57
N ILE A 157 3.02 -32.00 5.37
CA ILE A 157 2.55 -30.71 4.86
C ILE A 157 2.74 -29.60 5.90
N ILE A 158 2.50 -29.87 7.18
CA ILE A 158 2.75 -28.88 8.24
C ILE A 158 4.23 -28.51 8.33
N ASN A 159 5.13 -29.50 8.24
CA ASN A 159 6.56 -29.24 8.24
C ASN A 159 6.96 -28.40 7.02
N TYR A 160 6.46 -28.78 5.86
CA TYR A 160 6.65 -28.03 4.63
C TYR A 160 6.18 -26.58 4.75
N CYS A 161 4.95 -26.34 5.22
CA CYS A 161 4.40 -24.99 5.36
C CYS A 161 5.26 -24.12 6.28
N LYS A 162 5.80 -24.68 7.37
CA LYS A 162 6.73 -23.95 8.25
C LYS A 162 7.99 -23.52 7.50
N ILE A 163 8.62 -24.46 6.80
CA ILE A 163 9.81 -24.18 6.00
C ILE A 163 9.50 -23.11 4.95
N ALA A 164 8.40 -23.24 4.22
CA ALA A 164 7.98 -22.29 3.20
C ALA A 164 7.76 -20.87 3.78
N ILE A 165 7.08 -20.76 4.93
CA ILE A 165 6.88 -19.49 5.64
C ILE A 165 8.24 -18.86 6.02
N ASP A 166 9.16 -19.66 6.55
CA ASP A 166 10.45 -19.17 7.01
C ASP A 166 11.33 -18.72 5.84
N CYS A 167 11.37 -19.52 4.76
CA CYS A 167 12.04 -19.15 3.51
C CYS A 167 11.43 -17.87 2.92
N TYR A 168 10.10 -17.74 2.91
CA TYR A 168 9.41 -16.55 2.38
C TYR A 168 9.79 -15.29 3.15
N LYS A 169 9.72 -15.36 4.50
CA LYS A 169 10.10 -14.24 5.38
C LYS A 169 11.58 -13.88 5.23
N ALA A 170 12.45 -14.88 5.13
CA ALA A 170 13.89 -14.67 4.93
C ALA A 170 14.17 -13.98 3.59
N SER A 171 13.50 -14.39 2.52
CA SER A 171 13.63 -13.76 1.19
C SER A 171 13.14 -12.32 1.19
N LEU A 172 12.00 -12.03 1.83
CA LEU A 172 11.54 -10.66 2.01
C LEU A 172 12.56 -9.82 2.78
N ALA A 173 13.04 -10.33 3.93
CA ALA A 173 14.00 -9.62 4.75
C ALA A 173 15.31 -9.33 4.00
N GLU A 174 15.82 -10.30 3.24
CA GLU A 174 17.02 -10.13 2.43
C GLU A 174 16.83 -9.05 1.37
N LEU A 175 15.80 -9.16 0.55
CA LEU A 175 15.55 -8.22 -0.55
C LEU A 175 15.15 -6.82 -0.06
N SER A 176 14.43 -6.72 1.06
CA SER A 176 14.18 -5.44 1.72
C SER A 176 15.48 -4.81 2.22
N ASN A 177 16.40 -5.59 2.79
CA ASN A 177 17.68 -5.09 3.27
C ASN A 177 18.65 -4.75 2.13
N GLU A 178 18.63 -5.51 1.03
CA GLU A 178 19.40 -5.20 -0.19
C GLU A 178 18.88 -3.94 -0.89
N GLY A 179 17.55 -3.79 -0.97
CA GLY A 179 16.92 -2.57 -1.47
C GLY A 179 17.30 -1.33 -0.67
N ILE A 180 17.49 -1.46 0.65
CA ILE A 180 17.99 -0.39 1.53
C ILE A 180 19.50 -0.16 1.33
N LYS A 181 20.31 -1.22 1.13
CA LYS A 181 21.76 -1.09 0.91
C LYS A 181 22.10 -0.40 -0.42
N ASN A 182 21.27 -0.61 -1.45
CA ASN A 182 21.42 0.01 -2.77
C ASN A 182 20.48 1.20 -2.98
N SER A 183 20.06 1.88 -1.91
CA SER A 183 19.28 3.11 -2.03
C SER A 183 19.74 4.20 -1.08
N ILE A 184 19.49 5.43 -1.48
CA ILE A 184 19.66 6.61 -0.61
C ILE A 184 18.29 6.94 -0.06
N ILE A 185 18.16 6.89 1.27
CA ILE A 185 16.94 7.28 1.98
C ILE A 185 17.21 8.56 2.76
N LYS A 186 16.38 9.59 2.56
CA LYS A 186 16.45 10.87 3.28
C LYS A 186 15.08 11.24 3.82
N TYR A 187 15.03 11.73 5.05
CA TYR A 187 13.79 12.14 5.70
C TYR A 187 13.72 13.66 5.82
N PHE A 188 12.55 14.22 5.52
CA PHE A 188 12.27 15.65 5.56
C PHE A 188 11.04 15.94 6.40
N GLU A 189 11.12 16.98 7.22
CA GLU A 189 9.97 17.54 7.94
C GLU A 189 9.57 18.86 7.27
N PHE A 190 8.70 18.77 6.27
CA PHE A 190 8.18 19.95 5.60
C PHE A 190 7.00 20.54 6.36
N PRO A 191 6.86 21.87 6.42
CA PRO A 191 5.62 22.46 6.93
C PRO A 191 4.44 22.05 6.05
N ASP A 192 3.30 21.75 6.65
CA ASP A 192 2.13 21.15 5.97
C ASP A 192 1.71 21.91 4.71
N ASN A 193 1.76 23.24 4.75
CA ASN A 193 1.39 24.10 3.62
C ASN A 193 2.33 23.95 2.40
N TYR A 194 3.56 23.50 2.59
CA TYR A 194 4.58 23.39 1.55
C TYR A 194 4.91 21.94 1.19
N LYS A 195 4.41 20.95 1.95
CA LYS A 195 4.75 19.52 1.82
C LYS A 195 4.67 19.01 0.38
N ASN A 196 3.60 19.33 -0.34
CA ASN A 196 3.43 18.88 -1.73
C ASN A 196 4.42 19.54 -2.70
N ILE A 197 4.65 20.85 -2.57
CA ILE A 197 5.56 21.61 -3.44
C ILE A 197 7.00 21.12 -3.24
N CYS A 198 7.41 20.94 -1.97
CA CYS A 198 8.73 20.42 -1.63
C CYS A 198 8.90 18.97 -2.10
N SER A 199 7.90 18.10 -1.91
CA SER A 199 7.97 16.70 -2.37
C SER A 199 8.08 16.60 -3.89
N GLN A 200 7.35 17.43 -4.63
CA GLN A 200 7.43 17.50 -6.09
C GLN A 200 8.83 17.94 -6.56
N TYR A 201 9.43 18.92 -5.88
CA TYR A 201 10.80 19.34 -6.17
C TYR A 201 11.82 18.21 -5.95
N LEU A 202 11.65 17.41 -4.89
CA LEU A 202 12.49 16.23 -4.68
C LEU A 202 12.33 15.17 -5.78
N ILE A 203 11.12 14.97 -6.30
CA ILE A 203 10.88 14.02 -7.41
C ILE A 203 11.61 14.47 -8.68
N TRP A 204 11.68 15.77 -8.96
CA TRP A 204 12.40 16.31 -10.13
C TRP A 204 13.91 16.05 -10.10
N PHE A 205 14.48 15.68 -8.95
CA PHE A 205 15.86 15.19 -8.87
C PHE A 205 16.09 13.97 -9.78
N GLY A 206 15.09 13.11 -9.98
CA GLY A 206 15.21 11.98 -10.92
C GLY A 206 15.40 12.42 -12.38
N GLU A 207 14.76 13.51 -12.78
CA GLU A 207 14.95 14.11 -14.11
C GLU A 207 16.33 14.76 -14.24
N PHE A 208 16.79 15.44 -13.17
CA PHE A 208 18.14 15.98 -13.11
C PHE A 208 19.21 14.89 -13.28
N LEU A 209 19.09 13.77 -12.55
CA LEU A 209 19.99 12.63 -12.71
C LEU A 209 19.96 12.06 -14.14
N LYS A 210 18.76 11.89 -14.71
CA LYS A 210 18.60 11.41 -16.08
C LYS A 210 19.30 12.30 -17.10
N ASN A 211 19.24 13.62 -16.93
CA ASN A 211 19.92 14.56 -17.82
C ASN A 211 21.46 14.52 -17.67
N LEU A 212 21.97 14.03 -16.55
CA LEU A 212 23.39 13.71 -16.35
C LEU A 212 23.77 12.30 -16.84
N GLY A 213 22.83 11.55 -17.43
CA GLY A 213 23.04 10.18 -17.89
C GLY A 213 22.99 9.12 -16.78
N ILE A 214 22.54 9.48 -15.57
CA ILE A 214 22.39 8.58 -14.42
C ILE A 214 20.95 8.07 -14.40
N GLU A 215 20.78 6.75 -14.44
CA GLU A 215 19.46 6.13 -14.43
C GLU A 215 19.07 5.72 -13.01
N ALA A 216 18.27 6.54 -12.32
CA ALA A 216 17.74 6.22 -11.00
C ALA A 216 16.22 6.37 -10.92
N ASN A 217 15.60 5.55 -10.07
CA ASN A 217 14.22 5.74 -9.63
C ASN A 217 14.21 6.64 -8.41
N VAL A 218 13.44 7.72 -8.45
CA VAL A 218 13.29 8.68 -7.34
C VAL A 218 11.82 8.72 -6.94
N THR A 219 11.53 8.44 -5.68
CA THR A 219 10.18 8.40 -5.14
C THR A 219 10.10 9.13 -3.81
N THR A 220 8.93 9.65 -3.48
CA THR A 220 8.67 10.24 -2.16
C THR A 220 7.44 9.58 -1.53
N ASN A 221 7.55 9.20 -0.26
CA ASN A 221 6.45 8.65 0.52
C ASN A 221 6.14 9.60 1.68
N PRO A 222 4.92 10.17 1.75
CA PRO A 222 4.51 10.96 2.90
C PRO A 222 4.09 10.05 4.06
N GLU A 223 4.80 10.12 5.19
CA GLU A 223 4.46 9.40 6.42
C GLU A 223 4.20 10.40 7.55
N ASN A 224 2.93 10.62 7.93
CA ASN A 224 2.54 11.53 9.01
C ASN A 224 3.25 12.90 8.91
N LYS A 225 4.21 13.16 9.82
CA LYS A 225 4.99 14.40 9.95
C LYS A 225 6.22 14.47 9.03
N GLN A 226 6.60 13.36 8.42
CA GLN A 226 7.79 13.26 7.59
C GLN A 226 7.43 12.93 6.13
N THR A 227 8.35 13.24 5.24
CA THR A 227 8.38 12.76 3.86
C THR A 227 9.72 12.04 3.68
N SER A 228 9.68 10.75 3.33
CA SER A 228 10.89 10.02 2.95
C SER A 228 11.12 10.15 1.44
N LEU A 229 12.34 10.50 1.05
CA LEU A 229 12.85 10.41 -0.32
C LEU A 229 13.63 9.10 -0.44
N ILE A 230 13.32 8.32 -1.47
CA ILE A 230 14.03 7.07 -1.78
C ILE A 230 14.58 7.19 -3.20
N ILE A 231 15.89 7.05 -3.33
CA ILE A 231 16.61 7.06 -4.60
C ILE A 231 17.25 5.68 -4.80
N THR A 232 16.87 4.99 -5.87
CA THR A 232 17.39 3.65 -6.21
C THR A 232 18.01 3.70 -7.61
N PRO A 233 19.34 3.59 -7.73
CA PRO A 233 20.01 3.48 -9.03
C PRO A 233 19.53 2.23 -9.78
N LYS A 234 19.43 2.30 -11.11
CA LYS A 234 19.03 1.15 -11.94
C LYS A 234 20.20 0.24 -12.31
N LYS A 235 21.43 0.74 -12.22
CA LYS A 235 22.67 0.00 -12.53
C LYS A 235 23.58 0.01 -11.31
N ASP A 236 24.11 -1.15 -10.95
CA ASP A 236 25.06 -1.32 -9.84
C ASP A 236 26.39 -0.57 -10.04
N THR A 237 26.64 -0.05 -11.25
CA THR A 237 27.84 0.72 -11.58
C THR A 237 27.77 2.19 -11.11
N GLU A 238 26.59 2.69 -10.76
CA GLU A 238 26.41 4.07 -10.31
C GLU A 238 26.70 4.17 -8.80
N SER A 239 27.74 4.92 -8.44
CA SER A 239 28.12 5.10 -7.04
C SER A 239 27.06 5.90 -6.28
N LEU A 240 26.42 5.27 -5.28
CA LEU A 240 25.49 5.94 -4.37
C LEU A 240 26.09 7.22 -3.77
N GLY A 241 27.39 7.21 -3.47
CA GLY A 241 28.07 8.38 -2.93
C GLY A 241 28.12 9.57 -3.88
N GLU A 242 28.18 9.34 -5.20
CA GLU A 242 28.14 10.43 -6.19
C GLU A 242 26.72 10.96 -6.37
N ILE A 243 25.72 10.07 -6.41
CA ILE A 243 24.31 10.47 -6.45
C ILE A 243 23.94 11.29 -5.21
N GLU A 244 24.43 10.90 -4.04
CA GLU A 244 24.20 11.62 -2.80
C GLU A 244 24.84 13.02 -2.81
N LYS A 245 26.06 13.16 -3.34
CA LYS A 245 26.69 14.49 -3.52
C LYS A 245 25.88 15.37 -4.48
N LEU A 246 25.45 14.82 -5.60
CA LEU A 246 24.61 15.51 -6.57
C LEU A 246 23.28 15.94 -5.95
N PHE A 247 22.70 15.10 -5.09
CA PHE A 247 21.49 15.43 -4.36
C PHE A 247 21.68 16.66 -3.47
N TYR A 248 22.77 16.71 -2.70
CA TYR A 248 23.06 17.87 -1.86
C TYR A 248 23.33 19.14 -2.66
N GLN A 249 23.98 19.04 -3.83
CA GLN A 249 24.13 20.17 -4.74
C GLN A 249 22.77 20.64 -5.29
N TYR A 250 21.92 19.69 -5.67
CA TYR A 250 20.59 19.97 -6.20
C TYR A 250 19.75 20.81 -5.22
N LEU A 251 19.76 20.45 -3.94
CA LEU A 251 19.03 21.18 -2.89
C LEU A 251 19.48 22.64 -2.72
N GLN A 252 20.68 23.00 -3.20
CA GLN A 252 21.20 24.37 -3.08
C GLN A 252 20.74 25.27 -4.22
N PHE A 253 20.31 24.73 -5.36
CA PHE A 253 19.98 25.53 -6.54
C PHE A 253 18.91 26.61 -6.34
N PRO A 254 17.84 26.41 -5.54
CA PRO A 254 16.86 27.47 -5.30
C PRO A 254 17.44 28.72 -4.63
N TYR A 255 18.59 28.58 -3.96
CA TYR A 255 19.26 29.65 -3.23
C TYR A 255 20.39 30.31 -4.02
N GLN A 256 20.73 29.79 -5.20
CA GLN A 256 21.75 30.38 -6.06
C GLN A 256 21.13 31.50 -6.90
N GLU A 257 21.73 32.68 -6.84
CA GLU A 257 21.20 33.86 -7.55
C GLU A 257 21.34 33.72 -9.07
N PHE A 258 22.35 33.00 -9.57
CA PHE A 258 22.55 32.76 -11.00
C PHE A 258 23.30 31.44 -11.24
N LEU A 259 22.70 30.52 -12.02
CA LEU A 259 23.47 29.46 -12.68
C LEU A 259 24.29 30.13 -13.79
N SER A 260 25.62 30.06 -13.68
CA SER A 260 26.55 30.85 -14.48
C SER A 260 26.36 30.69 -16.00
N ASN A 261 26.23 31.82 -16.71
CA ASN A 261 26.28 31.90 -18.17
C ASN A 261 27.72 31.77 -18.67
N SER A 262 28.26 30.55 -18.73
CA SER A 262 29.53 30.31 -19.41
C SER A 262 29.31 30.36 -20.92
N SER A 263 30.09 31.19 -21.61
CA SER A 263 29.95 31.48 -23.04
C SER A 263 30.39 30.35 -24.00
N ASN A 264 30.82 29.19 -23.48
CA ASN A 264 31.37 28.08 -24.25
C ASN A 264 30.72 26.71 -23.92
N LEU A 265 29.42 26.68 -23.65
CA LEU A 265 28.70 25.43 -23.35
C LEU A 265 28.29 24.71 -24.64
N SER A 266 28.37 23.38 -24.63
CA SER A 266 27.78 22.53 -25.67
C SER A 266 26.25 22.69 -25.70
N MET A 267 25.61 22.28 -26.80
CA MET A 267 24.14 22.33 -26.91
C MET A 267 23.46 21.46 -25.83
N GLU A 268 24.07 20.34 -25.46
CA GLU A 268 23.58 19.42 -24.43
C GLU A 268 23.67 20.07 -23.04
N GLU A 269 24.79 20.74 -22.73
CA GLU A 269 24.98 21.46 -21.47
C GLU A 269 24.02 22.66 -21.36
N GLN A 270 23.78 23.37 -22.46
CA GLN A 270 22.79 24.46 -22.51
C GLN A 270 21.38 23.95 -22.23
N TYR A 271 21.00 22.79 -22.78
CA TYR A 271 19.72 22.17 -22.50
C TYR A 271 19.60 21.76 -21.03
N LEU A 272 20.63 21.13 -20.45
CA LEU A 272 20.67 20.74 -19.05
C LEU A 272 20.47 21.95 -18.13
N ILE A 273 21.22 23.03 -18.34
CA ILE A 273 21.14 24.25 -17.54
C ILE A 273 19.76 24.91 -17.70
N SER A 274 19.23 24.96 -18.92
CA SER A 274 17.89 25.51 -19.19
C SER A 274 16.79 24.72 -18.48
N SER A 275 16.83 23.39 -18.57
CA SER A 275 15.88 22.50 -17.88
C SER A 275 15.95 22.68 -16.36
N LEU A 276 17.15 22.65 -15.78
CA LEU A 276 17.36 22.87 -14.36
C LEU A 276 16.86 24.25 -13.91
N THR A 277 17.16 25.30 -14.68
CA THR A 277 16.71 26.67 -14.41
C THR A 277 15.19 26.73 -14.40
N ALA A 278 14.52 26.12 -15.38
CA ALA A 278 13.07 26.08 -15.46
C ALA A 278 12.44 25.34 -14.26
N GLN A 279 13.03 24.22 -13.82
CA GLN A 279 12.57 23.49 -12.63
C GLN A 279 12.68 24.35 -11.36
N VAL A 280 13.83 25.03 -11.18
CA VAL A 280 14.08 25.89 -10.03
C VAL A 280 13.14 27.10 -10.01
N GLU A 281 12.95 27.76 -11.14
CA GLU A 281 12.05 28.91 -11.23
C GLU A 281 10.58 28.52 -11.05
N ASN A 282 10.17 27.35 -11.54
CA ASN A 282 8.84 26.80 -11.27
C ASN A 282 8.66 26.54 -9.76
N PHE A 283 9.63 25.92 -9.10
CA PHE A 283 9.59 25.70 -7.64
C PHE A 283 9.46 27.03 -6.88
N LYS A 284 10.30 28.03 -7.18
CA LYS A 284 10.22 29.37 -6.56
C LYS A 284 8.86 30.02 -6.77
N THR A 285 8.31 29.92 -7.99
CA THR A 285 6.99 30.46 -8.33
C THR A 285 5.89 29.79 -7.50
N GLN A 286 5.91 28.47 -7.34
CA GLN A 286 4.94 27.75 -6.52
C GLN A 286 5.01 28.16 -5.05
N ILE A 287 6.21 28.37 -4.51
CA ILE A 287 6.41 28.87 -3.14
C ILE A 287 5.81 30.27 -2.99
N GLN A 288 6.11 31.20 -3.90
CA GLN A 288 5.59 32.57 -3.88
C GLN A 288 4.05 32.61 -3.99
N MET A 289 3.47 31.79 -4.87
CA MET A 289 2.02 31.65 -4.98
C MET A 289 1.40 31.15 -3.67
N LYS A 290 2.02 30.14 -3.05
CA LYS A 290 1.54 29.60 -1.78
C LYS A 290 1.61 30.63 -0.65
N GLU A 291 2.69 31.39 -0.56
CA GLU A 291 2.81 32.49 0.40
C GLU A 291 1.73 33.55 0.20
N THR A 292 1.47 33.94 -1.05
CA THR A 292 0.43 34.92 -1.37
C THR A 292 -0.94 34.41 -0.94
N MET A 293 -1.24 33.14 -1.19
CA MET A 293 -2.48 32.49 -0.75
C MET A 293 -2.61 32.50 0.77
N ILE A 294 -1.55 32.18 1.51
CA ILE A 294 -1.55 32.21 2.98
C ILE A 294 -1.82 33.64 3.49
N ARG A 295 -1.14 34.66 2.91
CA ARG A 295 -1.36 36.07 3.28
C ARG A 295 -2.81 36.50 3.00
N MET A 296 -3.39 36.08 1.88
CA MET A 296 -4.80 36.36 1.56
C MET A 296 -5.77 35.68 2.54
N GLN A 297 -5.50 34.43 2.93
CA GLN A 297 -6.30 33.72 3.93
C GLN A 297 -6.26 34.43 5.29
N LEU A 298 -5.06 34.84 5.74
CA LEU A 298 -4.91 35.59 6.98
C LEU A 298 -5.66 36.93 6.93
N ALA A 299 -5.50 37.69 5.84
CA ALA A 299 -6.22 38.96 5.67
C ALA A 299 -7.75 38.77 5.66
N THR A 300 -8.24 37.67 5.08
CA THR A 300 -9.68 37.34 5.09
C THR A 300 -10.17 37.00 6.49
N ILE A 301 -9.38 36.25 7.27
CA ILE A 301 -9.69 35.93 8.66
C ILE A 301 -9.78 37.22 9.49
N ASP A 302 -8.81 38.13 9.33
CA ASP A 302 -8.80 39.41 10.04
C ASP A 302 -10.04 40.25 9.72
N GLN A 303 -10.42 40.33 8.43
CA GLN A 303 -11.63 41.02 8.00
C GLN A 303 -12.91 40.41 8.58
N LEU A 304 -13.02 39.07 8.61
CA LEU A 304 -14.18 38.39 9.19
C LEU A 304 -14.28 38.62 10.70
N GLN A 305 -13.15 38.67 11.41
CA GLN A 305 -13.12 38.99 12.83
C GLN A 305 -13.53 40.45 13.09
N GLU A 306 -13.03 41.40 12.31
CA GLU A 306 -13.40 42.80 12.39
C GLU A 306 -14.90 43.00 12.10
N HIS A 307 -15.43 42.34 11.08
CA HIS A 307 -16.86 42.38 10.75
C HIS A 307 -17.73 41.85 11.90
N ASN A 308 -17.36 40.71 12.49
CA ASN A 308 -18.05 40.15 13.65
C ASN A 308 -18.00 41.09 14.87
N ASN A 309 -16.86 41.72 15.13
CA ASN A 309 -16.74 42.68 16.23
C ASN A 309 -17.60 43.93 15.98
N THR A 310 -17.65 44.41 14.74
CA THR A 310 -18.50 45.53 14.33
C THR A 310 -19.98 45.19 14.47
N GLN A 311 -20.39 43.98 14.06
CA GLN A 311 -21.76 43.49 14.26
C GLN A 311 -22.14 43.41 15.75
N LYS A 312 -21.24 42.92 16.61
CA LYS A 312 -21.46 42.88 18.07
C LYS A 312 -21.64 44.29 18.65
N LEU A 313 -20.86 45.27 18.19
CA LEU A 313 -21.00 46.67 18.61
C LEU A 313 -22.37 47.25 18.21
N LEU A 314 -22.81 46.99 16.98
CA LEU A 314 -24.12 47.43 16.48
C LEU A 314 -25.28 46.81 17.30
N ILE A 315 -25.24 45.50 17.54
CA ILE A 315 -26.22 44.80 18.38
C ILE A 315 -26.23 45.36 19.82
N THR A 316 -25.05 45.59 20.40
CA THR A 316 -24.92 46.15 21.75
C THR A 316 -25.48 47.58 21.83
N SER A 317 -25.30 48.39 20.78
CA SER A 317 -25.85 49.75 20.71
C SER A 317 -27.38 49.81 20.52
N LEU A 318 -27.99 48.79 19.91
CA LEU A 318 -29.45 48.67 19.78
C LEU A 318 -30.12 48.31 21.11
N GLN A 319 -29.42 47.61 22.00
CA GLN A 319 -29.86 47.29 23.35
C GLN A 319 -29.60 48.47 24.29
N GLY A 320 -30.40 49.54 24.16
CA GLY A 320 -30.33 50.72 25.03
C GLY A 320 -30.54 50.38 26.52
N LYS A 321 -30.00 51.24 27.40
CA LYS A 321 -30.03 51.07 28.87
C LYS A 321 -31.46 50.78 29.38
N PRO A 322 -31.65 49.79 30.28
CA PRO A 322 -32.96 49.33 30.74
C PRO A 322 -33.78 50.38 31.51
N GLU A 323 -33.18 51.50 31.88
CA GLU A 323 -33.82 52.58 32.66
C GLU A 323 -34.80 53.44 31.83
N ASP A 324 -34.76 53.35 30.49
CA ASP A 324 -35.56 54.18 29.60
C ASP A 324 -36.80 53.49 29.00
N ILE A 325 -37.10 52.24 29.35
CA ILE A 325 -38.18 51.44 28.76
C ILE A 325 -39.29 51.18 29.80
N ILE A 326 -40.51 51.61 29.50
CA ILE A 326 -41.72 51.30 30.27
C ILE A 326 -42.46 50.16 29.59
N SER A 327 -42.83 49.14 30.36
CA SER A 327 -43.72 48.08 29.92
C SER A 327 -45.18 48.37 30.34
N ILE A 328 -46.11 48.28 29.39
CA ILE A 328 -47.55 48.48 29.60
C ILE A 328 -48.28 47.15 29.28
N GLY A 329 -49.24 46.77 30.13
CA GLY A 329 -50.05 45.57 29.96
C GLY A 329 -49.29 44.26 30.18
N ASN A 330 -48.69 44.07 31.36
CA ASN A 330 -47.95 42.86 31.75
C ASN A 330 -46.88 42.39 30.72
N GLY A 331 -46.16 43.31 30.08
CA GLY A 331 -45.13 42.94 29.11
C GLY A 331 -45.51 43.08 27.64
N ALA A 332 -46.80 43.26 27.31
CA ALA A 332 -47.25 43.21 25.93
C ALA A 332 -46.72 44.35 25.04
N ILE A 333 -46.46 45.53 25.62
CA ILE A 333 -45.95 46.70 24.88
C ILE A 333 -44.82 47.36 25.68
N SER A 334 -43.67 47.60 25.04
CA SER A 334 -42.52 48.28 25.64
C SER A 334 -42.24 49.59 24.90
N LEU A 335 -42.35 50.73 25.60
CA LEU A 335 -42.19 52.07 25.03
C LEU A 335 -41.10 52.85 25.77
N LYS A 336 -40.39 53.72 25.05
CA LYS A 336 -39.43 54.63 25.70
C LYS A 336 -40.17 55.66 26.58
N ASN A 337 -39.64 55.91 27.78
CA ASN A 337 -40.22 56.81 28.79
C ASN A 337 -40.28 58.28 28.33
N LYS A 338 -39.44 58.66 27.34
CA LYS A 338 -39.49 59.97 26.67
C LYS A 338 -39.46 59.79 25.16
N LEU A 339 -40.47 60.33 24.48
CA LEU A 339 -40.53 60.40 23.03
C LEU A 339 -40.44 61.88 22.62
N LYS A 340 -39.33 62.28 22.00
CA LYS A 340 -39.21 63.57 21.32
C LYS A 340 -39.68 63.41 19.88
N LEU A 341 -40.75 64.10 19.53
CA LEU A 341 -41.27 64.21 18.16
C LEU A 341 -41.07 65.66 17.71
N GLY A 342 -39.87 65.96 17.20
CA GLY A 342 -39.50 67.33 16.82
C GLY A 342 -39.49 68.28 18.03
N PRO A 343 -40.14 69.46 17.97
CA PRO A 343 -40.16 70.42 19.09
C PRO A 343 -41.03 69.98 20.28
N LEU A 344 -41.76 68.86 20.17
CA LEU A 344 -42.65 68.37 21.21
C LEU A 344 -42.03 67.18 21.95
N GLU A 345 -41.97 67.26 23.27
CA GLU A 345 -41.56 66.16 24.16
C GLU A 345 -42.82 65.57 24.82
N VAL A 346 -43.12 64.30 24.51
CA VAL A 346 -44.24 63.57 25.08
C VAL A 346 -43.72 62.55 26.08
N LYS A 347 -44.31 62.54 27.28
CA LYS A 347 -44.03 61.56 28.35
C LYS A 347 -45.22 60.61 28.48
N PRO A 348 -45.18 59.42 27.88
CA PRO A 348 -46.32 58.51 27.82
C PRO A 348 -46.84 58.07 29.20
N LYS A 349 -45.94 57.97 30.19
CA LYS A 349 -46.28 57.60 31.58
C LYS A 349 -47.28 58.58 32.22
N GLU A 350 -47.01 59.87 32.10
CA GLU A 350 -47.85 60.93 32.68
C GLU A 350 -49.21 61.05 31.96
N LEU A 351 -49.25 60.68 30.67
CA LEU A 351 -50.48 60.62 29.87
C LEU A 351 -51.37 59.42 30.29
N PHE A 352 -50.79 58.24 30.47
CA PHE A 352 -51.53 57.04 30.88
C PHE A 352 -52.09 57.16 32.31
N GLU A 353 -51.32 57.71 33.26
CA GLU A 353 -51.78 57.93 34.63
C GLU A 353 -52.97 58.93 34.71
N LYS A 354 -53.04 59.89 33.78
CA LYS A 354 -54.19 60.82 33.66
C LYS A 354 -55.44 60.17 33.07
N PHE A 355 -55.30 59.17 32.20
CA PHE A 355 -56.43 58.46 31.59
C PHE A 355 -57.05 57.39 32.52
N ILE A 356 -56.29 56.86 33.49
CA ILE A 356 -56.77 55.83 34.43
C ILE A 356 -57.47 56.44 35.66
N LYS A 357 -57.30 57.75 35.93
CA LYS A 357 -57.92 58.46 37.07
C LYS A 357 -59.25 59.17 36.75
N LYS A 358 -60.01 58.71 35.73
CA LYS A 358 -61.31 59.29 35.38
C LYS A 358 -62.43 58.26 35.44
#